data_AF-A0A7R9U4W8-F1
#
_entry.id   AF-A0A7R9U4W8-F1
#
_cell.length_a   1.000
_cell.length_b   1.000
_cell.length_c   1.000
_cell.angle_alpha   90.00
_cell.angle_beta   90.00
_cell.angle_gamma   90.00
#
_symmetry.space_group_name_H-M   'P 1'
#
loop_
_entity.id
_entity.type
_entity.pdbx_description
1 polymer ?
#
loop_
_entity_poly.entity_id
_entity_poly.type
_entity_poly.pdbx_seq_one_letter_code
_entity_poly.pdbx_strand_id
1 'polypeptide(L)'
;VSFEAKAYDNKGLASFTEDAGREPSEGCNVTANSVVTGEGKVLEVNATALQGCDVVVNVTVESTTRSSTAGEVCIFRVLSTASPDLSIVSSFAGSKVNPDEKLAILADLGSSSGVDASIEANWTLIAGSFQGSQPLSAVAITPITYSYPPVSLADGAIVPVNLGIGLGSLREGFAYSFSLQAAYVGGQEDFVALPAEASVQLVVNERPTSGTLDVTPKVGDFQALFTLVASGWVDEDIPLQYFFRVQPDPEKTDVLDLNPSVSVNRLQTNFPPGPTASNFTVLVQLSVRDAFGAEASAQEAIVVESGSAEDLTNSAAETLENLDINNVDPDTGFQVINYASALASSALEALGAGGEEEGS
;
A
#
# COMPACT_ATOMS: atom_id res chain seq x y z
N VAL A 1 35.57 -15.93 -8.90
CA VAL A 1 34.20 -16.46 -8.79
C VAL A 1 33.40 -15.83 -9.91
N SER A 2 32.69 -16.62 -10.71
CA SER A 2 31.77 -16.12 -11.74
C SER A 2 30.40 -15.89 -11.09
N PHE A 3 29.87 -14.67 -11.17
CA PHE A 3 28.55 -14.35 -10.63
C PHE A 3 27.52 -14.25 -11.76
N GLU A 4 26.31 -14.70 -11.46
CA GLU A 4 25.13 -14.53 -12.30
C GLU A 4 24.24 -13.48 -11.60
N ALA A 5 24.18 -12.25 -12.15
CA ALA A 5 23.21 -11.27 -11.70
C ALA A 5 21.89 -11.46 -12.47
N LYS A 6 20.77 -11.69 -11.76
CA LYS A 6 19.42 -11.78 -12.34
C LYS A 6 18.59 -10.60 -11.91
N ALA A 7 18.19 -9.76 -12.87
CA ALA A 7 17.10 -8.79 -12.70
C ALA A 7 15.78 -9.42 -13.19
N TYR A 8 14.71 -9.30 -12.41
CA TYR A 8 13.40 -9.87 -12.76
C TYR A 8 12.46 -8.81 -13.35
N ASP A 9 11.94 -9.09 -14.56
CA ASP A 9 10.63 -8.66 -15.06
C ASP A 9 10.08 -9.76 -15.99
N ASN A 10 8.76 -9.93 -16.00
CA ASN A 10 7.99 -11.00 -16.59
C ASN A 10 8.15 -11.09 -18.13
N LYS A 11 9.10 -11.90 -18.62
CA LYS A 11 8.99 -12.90 -19.71
C LYS A 11 10.30 -13.05 -20.53
N GLY A 12 10.87 -14.25 -20.52
CA GLY A 12 11.65 -14.84 -21.64
C GLY A 12 13.13 -14.44 -21.81
N LEU A 13 14.01 -15.44 -22.03
CA LEU A 13 15.47 -15.32 -22.18
C LEU A 13 15.93 -14.85 -23.58
N ALA A 14 17.01 -14.07 -23.62
CA ALA A 14 17.94 -14.03 -24.76
C ALA A 14 19.39 -13.87 -24.25
N SER A 15 20.32 -14.66 -24.79
CA SER A 15 21.74 -14.66 -24.43
C SER A 15 22.56 -13.73 -25.33
N PHE A 16 23.50 -12.99 -24.74
CA PHE A 16 24.53 -12.23 -25.47
C PHE A 16 25.89 -12.33 -24.78
N THR A 17 26.94 -12.34 -25.59
CA THR A 17 28.35 -12.44 -25.18
C THR A 17 28.97 -11.05 -25.33
N GLU A 18 29.59 -10.51 -24.29
CA GLU A 18 30.40 -9.29 -24.41
C GLU A 18 31.75 -9.41 -23.69
N ASP A 19 32.69 -8.64 -24.24
CA ASP A 19 34.13 -8.85 -24.32
C ASP A 19 34.86 -8.44 -23.03
N ALA A 20 35.32 -9.43 -22.24
CA ALA A 20 36.15 -9.21 -21.06
C ALA A 20 37.63 -9.00 -21.46
N GLY A 21 37.91 -7.89 -22.14
CA GLY A 21 39.24 -7.52 -22.60
C GLY A 21 39.93 -6.46 -21.74
N ARG A 22 40.20 -6.73 -20.45
CA ARG A 22 41.21 -5.97 -19.69
C ARG A 22 41.66 -6.73 -18.43
N GLU A 23 42.96 -6.99 -18.32
CA GLU A 23 43.56 -7.48 -17.08
C GLU A 23 43.37 -6.46 -15.94
N PRO A 24 43.11 -6.91 -14.70
CA PRO A 24 42.87 -6.02 -13.58
C PRO A 24 44.21 -5.41 -13.10
N SER A 25 44.52 -4.20 -13.57
CA SER A 25 45.51 -3.34 -12.94
C SER A 25 44.88 -2.66 -11.73
N GLU A 26 45.41 -2.96 -10.53
CA GLU A 26 45.28 -2.22 -9.25
C GLU A 26 44.06 -1.29 -9.14
N GLY A 27 42.90 -1.87 -8.85
CA GLY A 27 41.68 -1.16 -8.50
C GLY A 27 40.55 -2.16 -8.28
N CYS A 28 40.04 -2.26 -7.04
CA CYS A 28 39.06 -3.28 -6.60
C CYS A 28 37.62 -3.03 -7.13
N ASN A 29 37.45 -2.32 -8.24
CA ASN A 29 36.16 -2.00 -8.82
C ASN A 29 36.07 -2.60 -10.22
N VAL A 30 35.18 -3.57 -10.40
CA VAL A 30 34.81 -4.09 -11.72
C VAL A 30 33.52 -3.39 -12.13
N THR A 31 33.60 -2.58 -13.19
CA THR A 31 32.43 -1.94 -13.77
C THR A 31 31.96 -2.76 -14.98
N ALA A 32 30.75 -3.31 -14.90
CA ALA A 32 30.08 -3.90 -16.04
C ALA A 32 29.01 -2.92 -16.54
N ASN A 33 29.11 -2.53 -17.80
CA ASN A 33 28.12 -1.67 -18.46
C ASN A 33 27.32 -2.53 -19.42
N SER A 34 25.99 -2.39 -19.42
CA SER A 34 25.16 -3.03 -20.43
C SER A 34 24.06 -2.09 -20.91
N VAL A 35 23.79 -2.12 -22.22
CA VAL A 35 22.80 -1.28 -22.90
C VAL A 35 21.61 -2.13 -23.29
N VAL A 36 20.44 -1.83 -22.71
CA VAL A 36 19.20 -2.52 -23.06
C VAL A 36 18.42 -1.72 -24.10
N THR A 37 18.12 -2.36 -25.22
CA THR A 37 17.21 -1.84 -26.25
C THR A 37 15.94 -2.70 -26.30
N GLY A 38 14.79 -2.10 -25.96
CA GLY A 38 13.47 -2.72 -25.95
C GLY A 38 12.88 -2.96 -24.55
N GLU A 39 11.55 -2.99 -24.46
CA GLU A 39 10.80 -3.24 -23.22
C GLU A 39 10.91 -4.73 -22.79
N GLY A 40 11.04 -4.99 -21.48
CA GLY A 40 10.84 -6.32 -20.88
C GLY A 40 11.97 -7.36 -21.07
N LYS A 41 13.25 -6.96 -21.07
CA LYS A 41 14.38 -7.90 -21.21
C LYS A 41 15.15 -8.11 -19.90
N VAL A 42 15.47 -9.38 -19.59
CA VAL A 42 16.37 -9.76 -18.49
C VAL A 42 17.81 -9.45 -18.87
N LEU A 43 18.53 -8.78 -17.98
CA LEU A 43 19.96 -8.50 -18.07
C LEU A 43 20.75 -9.58 -17.33
N GLU A 44 21.53 -10.36 -18.07
CA GLU A 44 22.56 -11.24 -17.50
C GLU A 44 23.91 -10.53 -17.55
N VAL A 45 24.45 -10.20 -16.38
CA VAL A 45 25.78 -9.58 -16.26
C VAL A 45 26.72 -10.59 -15.62
N ASN A 46 27.71 -11.03 -16.40
CA ASN A 46 28.79 -11.89 -15.93
C ASN A 46 30.00 -11.04 -15.54
N ALA A 47 30.27 -10.95 -14.24
CA ALA A 47 31.45 -10.26 -13.72
C ALA A 47 32.32 -11.23 -12.90
N THR A 48 33.65 -11.07 -13.02
CA THR A 48 34.61 -11.77 -12.17
C THR A 48 35.33 -10.75 -11.30
N ALA A 49 35.16 -10.85 -9.99
CA ALA A 49 35.85 -9.99 -9.03
C ALA A 49 36.55 -10.83 -7.95
N LEU A 50 37.55 -10.22 -7.31
CA LEU A 50 38.24 -10.79 -6.17
C LEU A 50 37.35 -10.69 -4.92
N GLN A 51 37.58 -11.58 -3.95
CA GLN A 51 36.92 -11.53 -2.64
C GLN A 51 37.11 -10.15 -1.98
N GLY A 52 36.02 -9.60 -1.44
CA GLY A 52 36.01 -8.29 -0.79
C GLY A 52 35.99 -7.09 -1.74
N CYS A 53 36.02 -7.31 -3.06
CA CYS A 53 35.80 -6.24 -4.03
C CYS A 53 34.30 -6.00 -4.27
N ASP A 54 33.97 -4.78 -4.64
CA ASP A 54 32.63 -4.36 -5.03
C ASP A 54 32.51 -4.41 -6.56
N VAL A 55 31.49 -5.09 -7.07
CA VAL A 55 31.12 -5.13 -8.48
C VAL A 55 30.05 -4.08 -8.69
N VAL A 56 30.34 -3.07 -9.51
CA VAL A 56 29.41 -1.99 -9.84
C VAL A 56 28.83 -2.28 -11.22
N VAL A 57 27.53 -2.57 -11.26
CA VAL A 57 26.81 -2.78 -12.52
C VAL A 57 26.01 -1.52 -12.82
N ASN A 58 26.35 -0.86 -13.93
CA ASN A 58 25.58 0.28 -14.43
C ASN A 58 24.65 -0.21 -15.54
N VAL A 59 23.35 -0.08 -15.30
CA VAL A 59 22.34 -0.41 -16.31
C VAL A 59 21.93 0.86 -17.02
N THR A 60 22.08 0.92 -18.34
CA THR A 60 21.59 2.04 -19.15
C THR A 60 20.52 1.55 -20.12
N VAL A 61 19.33 2.15 -20.06
CA VAL A 61 18.24 1.88 -21.01
C VAL A 61 18.25 2.97 -22.08
N GLU A 62 18.28 2.57 -23.36
CA GLU A 62 18.20 3.48 -24.50
C GLU A 62 16.96 3.20 -25.36
N SER A 63 16.20 4.24 -25.70
CA SER A 63 15.08 4.16 -26.64
C SER A 63 15.45 4.76 -28.00
N THR A 64 14.98 4.13 -29.08
CA THR A 64 15.27 4.52 -30.47
C THR A 64 14.67 5.86 -30.89
N THR A 65 13.75 6.42 -30.11
CA THR A 65 13.06 7.69 -30.43
C THR A 65 13.36 8.83 -29.44
N ARG A 66 13.92 8.51 -28.26
CA ARG A 66 14.37 9.46 -27.23
C ARG A 66 15.49 8.82 -26.39
N SER A 67 16.64 9.47 -26.27
CA SER A 67 17.66 9.05 -25.29
C SER A 67 17.24 9.53 -23.89
N SER A 68 16.54 8.70 -23.13
CA SER A 68 16.38 8.90 -21.69
C SER A 68 17.26 7.90 -20.96
N THR A 69 18.35 8.36 -20.37
CA THR A 69 19.22 7.54 -19.52
C THR A 69 18.56 7.41 -18.15
N ALA A 70 17.90 6.28 -17.89
CA ALA A 70 17.67 5.82 -16.51
C ALA A 70 18.84 4.92 -16.15
N GLY A 71 19.69 5.38 -15.24
CA GLY A 71 20.84 4.64 -14.74
C GLY A 71 20.55 4.10 -13.36
N GLU A 72 20.44 2.78 -13.22
CA GLU A 72 20.53 2.15 -11.89
C GLU A 72 21.93 1.60 -11.68
N VAL A 73 22.46 1.82 -10.48
CA VAL A 73 23.78 1.36 -10.05
C VAL A 73 23.58 0.27 -9.02
N CYS A 74 23.85 -0.98 -9.40
CA CYS A 74 23.84 -2.11 -8.49
C CYS A 74 25.26 -2.38 -7.99
N ILE A 75 25.46 -2.39 -6.68
CA ILE A 75 26.76 -2.70 -6.07
C ILE A 75 26.66 -4.07 -5.40
N PHE A 76 27.41 -5.04 -5.89
CA PHE A 76 27.49 -6.38 -5.31
C PHE A 76 28.84 -6.55 -4.62
N ARG A 77 28.85 -6.91 -3.34
CA ARG A 77 30.08 -7.28 -2.66
C ARG A 77 30.35 -8.77 -2.83
N VAL A 78 31.54 -9.11 -3.31
CA VAL A 78 31.95 -10.53 -3.37
C VAL A 78 32.35 -11.00 -1.99
N LEU A 79 31.48 -11.79 -1.37
CA LEU A 79 31.74 -12.42 -0.09
C LEU A 79 32.66 -13.64 -0.24
N SER A 80 33.28 -14.04 0.87
CA SER A 80 34.05 -15.28 0.92
C SER A 80 33.11 -16.48 0.88
N THR A 81 33.57 -17.63 0.40
CA THR A 81 32.82 -18.89 0.52
C THR A 81 32.62 -19.34 1.97
N ALA A 82 33.23 -18.66 2.94
CA ALA A 82 33.07 -18.88 4.38
C ALA A 82 32.15 -17.83 5.04
N SER A 83 31.45 -17.00 4.25
CA SER A 83 30.48 -16.02 4.76
C SER A 83 29.08 -16.66 4.80
N PRO A 84 28.17 -16.21 5.68
CA PRO A 84 26.78 -16.70 5.69
C PRO A 84 26.11 -16.54 4.32
N ASP A 85 25.22 -17.46 3.98
CA ASP A 85 24.32 -17.30 2.84
C ASP A 85 23.10 -16.51 3.28
N LEU A 86 22.77 -15.43 2.58
CA LEU A 86 21.72 -14.51 2.99
C LEU A 86 20.95 -14.02 1.77
N SER A 87 19.63 -14.16 1.82
CA SER A 87 18.76 -13.62 0.77
C SER A 87 17.48 -13.04 1.37
N ILE A 88 17.04 -11.90 0.85
CA ILE A 88 15.71 -11.36 1.14
C ILE A 88 14.76 -11.98 0.12
N VAL A 89 13.75 -12.69 0.62
CA VAL A 89 12.74 -13.40 -0.19
C VAL A 89 11.57 -12.49 -0.52
N SER A 90 11.31 -11.48 0.30
CA SER A 90 10.22 -10.53 0.06
C SER A 90 10.53 -9.59 -1.11
N SER A 91 9.66 -9.57 -2.12
CA SER A 91 9.75 -8.66 -3.26
C SER A 91 8.87 -7.44 -3.05
N PHE A 92 9.48 -6.29 -2.75
CA PHE A 92 8.82 -4.98 -2.71
C PHE A 92 9.34 -4.02 -3.79
N ALA A 93 10.27 -4.47 -4.64
CA ALA A 93 10.82 -3.64 -5.71
C ALA A 93 9.70 -3.14 -6.63
N GLY A 94 9.53 -1.83 -6.70
CA GLY A 94 8.44 -1.19 -7.46
C GLY A 94 7.03 -1.27 -6.82
N SER A 95 6.89 -1.83 -5.62
CA SER A 95 5.60 -1.98 -4.94
C SER A 95 5.45 -0.91 -3.84
N LYS A 96 4.32 -0.19 -3.86
CA LYS A 96 3.89 0.67 -2.75
C LYS A 96 3.19 -0.17 -1.68
N VAL A 97 3.39 0.16 -0.41
CA VAL A 97 2.69 -0.46 0.72
C VAL A 97 1.87 0.58 1.44
N ASN A 98 0.64 0.24 1.86
CA ASN A 98 -0.16 1.19 2.62
C ASN A 98 0.33 1.26 4.09
N PRO A 99 0.27 2.43 4.74
CA PRO A 99 0.75 2.61 6.12
C PRO A 99 0.00 1.74 7.15
N ASP A 100 -1.25 1.38 6.85
CA ASP A 100 -2.14 0.58 7.70
C ASP A 100 -2.13 -0.91 7.37
N GLU A 101 -1.26 -1.33 6.44
CA GLU A 101 -1.06 -2.73 6.10
C GLU A 101 0.03 -3.38 6.97
N LYS A 102 -0.11 -4.70 7.19
CA LYS A 102 0.92 -5.47 7.88
C LYS A 102 2.12 -5.64 6.96
N LEU A 103 3.24 -5.01 7.31
CA LEU A 103 4.50 -5.21 6.61
C LEU A 103 5.31 -6.34 7.26
N ALA A 104 5.65 -7.35 6.47
CA ALA A 104 6.57 -8.43 6.85
C ALA A 104 7.64 -8.61 5.77
N ILE A 105 8.89 -8.35 6.14
CA ILE A 105 10.06 -8.58 5.29
C ILE A 105 10.60 -9.96 5.64
N LEU A 106 10.68 -10.82 4.62
CA LEU A 106 11.07 -12.22 4.78
C LEU A 106 12.49 -12.40 4.25
N ALA A 107 13.32 -13.10 5.00
CA ALA A 107 14.67 -13.42 4.60
C ALA A 107 15.03 -14.85 5.00
N ASP A 108 15.88 -15.44 4.17
CA ASP A 108 16.43 -16.78 4.32
C ASP A 108 17.91 -16.67 4.67
N LEU A 109 18.31 -17.35 5.73
CA LEU A 109 19.68 -17.42 6.22
C LEU A 109 20.17 -18.86 6.19
N GLY A 110 21.32 -19.09 5.56
CA GLY A 110 22.01 -20.37 5.52
C GLY A 110 23.45 -20.26 6.02
N SER A 111 24.03 -21.38 6.43
CA SER A 111 25.47 -21.46 6.66
C SER A 111 26.20 -21.89 5.38
N SER A 112 27.36 -21.28 5.13
CA SER A 112 28.34 -21.84 4.22
C SER A 112 28.86 -23.22 4.67
N SER A 113 29.21 -24.06 3.71
CA SER A 113 29.68 -25.42 3.97
C SER A 113 31.01 -25.43 4.73
N GLY A 114 31.08 -26.21 5.81
CA GLY A 114 32.32 -26.42 6.58
C GLY A 114 32.57 -25.43 7.71
N VAL A 115 31.63 -24.53 8.02
CA VAL A 115 31.74 -23.61 9.17
C VAL A 115 30.82 -24.07 10.32
N ASP A 116 31.42 -24.55 11.41
CA ASP A 116 30.73 -24.92 12.66
C ASP A 116 30.77 -23.74 13.65
N ALA A 117 30.01 -22.69 13.35
CA ALA A 117 29.94 -21.49 14.18
C ALA A 117 28.50 -20.95 14.24
N SER A 118 28.16 -20.29 15.35
CA SER A 118 26.87 -19.61 15.48
C SER A 118 26.79 -18.46 14.48
N ILE A 119 25.58 -18.11 14.04
CA ILE A 119 25.35 -16.90 13.23
C ILE A 119 24.49 -15.92 14.01
N GLU A 120 24.95 -14.68 14.11
CA GLU A 120 24.13 -13.55 14.54
C GLU A 120 23.64 -12.78 13.33
N ALA A 121 22.34 -12.50 13.29
CA ALA A 121 21.71 -11.73 12.24
C ALA A 121 20.96 -10.53 12.85
N ASN A 122 21.12 -9.36 12.25
CA ASN A 122 20.57 -8.12 12.78
C ASN A 122 19.92 -7.26 11.69
N TRP A 123 18.66 -6.91 11.91
CA TRP A 123 17.90 -5.98 11.11
C TRP A 123 18.19 -4.54 11.53
N THR A 124 18.39 -3.67 10.54
CA THR A 124 18.62 -2.24 10.73
C THR A 124 17.81 -1.44 9.73
N LEU A 125 17.46 -0.21 10.12
CA LEU A 125 16.92 0.79 9.21
C LEU A 125 18.08 1.64 8.67
N ILE A 126 18.32 1.58 7.37
CA ILE A 126 19.36 2.38 6.70
C ILE A 126 18.83 3.78 6.41
N ALA A 127 17.61 3.86 5.88
CA ALA A 127 16.98 5.11 5.45
C ALA A 127 15.49 5.08 5.72
N GLY A 128 14.92 6.25 6.02
CA GLY A 128 13.52 6.43 6.42
C GLY A 128 13.39 6.91 7.87
N SER A 129 12.17 7.26 8.27
CA SER A 129 11.87 7.66 9.65
C SER A 129 10.48 7.20 10.01
N PHE A 130 10.32 6.47 11.10
CA PHE A 130 9.01 6.05 11.59
C PHE A 130 8.20 7.24 12.14
N GLN A 131 6.89 7.04 12.26
CA GLN A 131 6.03 8.02 12.93
C GLN A 131 6.54 8.31 14.35
N GLY A 132 6.51 9.58 14.74
CA GLY A 132 7.05 10.01 16.04
C GLY A 132 8.57 9.84 16.21
N SER A 133 9.31 9.63 15.11
CA SER A 133 10.78 9.45 15.12
C SER A 133 11.25 8.30 16.02
N GLN A 134 10.45 7.25 16.13
CA GLN A 134 10.78 6.06 16.92
C GLN A 134 11.91 5.25 16.25
N PRO A 135 12.73 4.51 17.02
CA PRO A 135 13.69 3.57 16.45
C PRO A 135 13.02 2.28 15.96
N LEU A 136 13.71 1.52 15.10
CA LEU A 136 13.23 0.21 14.60
C LEU A 136 12.83 -0.74 15.74
N SER A 137 13.60 -0.77 16.83
CA SER A 137 13.33 -1.61 18.00
C SER A 137 12.01 -1.31 18.73
N ALA A 138 11.44 -0.12 18.52
CA ALA A 138 10.17 0.27 19.14
C ALA A 138 8.96 -0.06 18.25
N VAL A 139 9.16 -0.19 16.94
CA VAL A 139 8.08 -0.43 15.96
C VAL A 139 8.07 -1.85 15.41
N ALA A 140 9.17 -2.59 15.57
CA ALA A 140 9.27 -3.98 15.16
C ALA A 140 8.38 -4.86 16.06
N ILE A 141 7.59 -5.72 15.43
CA ILE A 141 6.73 -6.72 16.10
C ILE A 141 7.37 -8.11 16.13
N THR A 142 8.52 -8.27 15.46
CA THR A 142 9.40 -9.43 15.57
C THR A 142 10.75 -8.99 16.16
N PRO A 143 11.57 -9.91 16.68
CA PRO A 143 12.94 -9.58 17.08
C PRO A 143 13.70 -8.93 15.92
N ILE A 144 14.53 -7.93 16.23
CA ILE A 144 15.44 -7.32 15.25
C ILE A 144 16.80 -8.01 15.23
N THR A 145 17.12 -8.78 16.27
CA THR A 145 18.37 -9.55 16.38
C THR A 145 18.04 -11.02 16.60
N TYR A 146 18.71 -11.88 15.85
CA TYR A 146 18.58 -13.33 15.89
C TYR A 146 19.94 -13.96 16.13
N SER A 147 19.96 -15.06 16.86
CA SER A 147 21.17 -15.85 17.11
C SER A 147 20.85 -17.31 16.87
N TYR A 148 21.53 -17.92 15.90
CA TYR A 148 21.35 -19.31 15.52
C TYR A 148 22.59 -20.12 15.91
N PRO A 149 22.46 -21.17 16.74
CA PRO A 149 23.57 -22.07 17.03
C PRO A 149 23.90 -22.91 15.78
N PRO A 150 25.13 -23.47 15.68
CA PRO A 150 25.58 -24.20 14.50
C PRO A 150 24.64 -25.35 14.10
N VAL A 151 24.07 -26.06 15.09
CA VAL A 151 23.14 -27.18 14.88
C VAL A 151 21.89 -26.79 14.08
N SER A 152 21.45 -25.53 14.15
CA SER A 152 20.28 -25.03 13.44
C SER A 152 20.50 -24.86 11.94
N LEU A 153 21.76 -24.89 11.50
CA LEU A 153 22.18 -24.63 10.12
C LEU A 153 22.88 -25.86 9.49
N ALA A 154 22.80 -27.02 10.15
CA ALA A 154 23.43 -28.24 9.68
C ALA A 154 22.90 -28.66 8.29
N ASP A 155 23.80 -29.21 7.47
CA ASP A 155 23.47 -29.84 6.17
C ASP A 155 22.74 -28.93 5.16
N GLY A 156 23.17 -27.65 5.08
CA GLY A 156 22.57 -26.69 4.14
C GLY A 156 21.17 -26.24 4.54
N ALA A 157 20.79 -26.39 5.81
CA ALA A 157 19.53 -25.89 6.32
C ALA A 157 19.44 -24.36 6.17
N ILE A 158 18.28 -23.91 5.71
CA ILE A 158 17.91 -22.50 5.59
C ILE A 158 16.93 -22.19 6.71
N VAL A 159 17.18 -21.13 7.47
CA VAL A 159 16.31 -20.65 8.56
C VAL A 159 15.72 -19.28 8.22
N PRO A 160 14.43 -19.04 8.53
CA PRO A 160 13.80 -17.76 8.28
C PRO A 160 14.20 -16.71 9.32
N VAL A 161 14.44 -15.48 8.86
CA VAL A 161 14.82 -14.31 9.67
C VAL A 161 13.91 -13.13 9.32
N ASN A 162 12.71 -13.10 9.91
CA ASN A 162 11.64 -12.21 9.45
C ASN A 162 11.57 -10.91 10.25
N LEU A 163 11.44 -9.76 9.57
CA LEU A 163 11.15 -8.47 10.19
C LEU A 163 9.68 -8.10 9.97
N GLY A 164 8.90 -8.09 11.05
CA GLY A 164 7.54 -7.54 11.06
C GLY A 164 7.54 -6.11 11.59
N ILE A 165 6.82 -5.21 10.93
CA ILE A 165 6.62 -3.82 11.37
C ILE A 165 5.16 -3.63 11.82
N GLY A 166 4.97 -2.94 12.94
CA GLY A 166 3.64 -2.63 13.47
C GLY A 166 2.83 -1.70 12.57
N LEU A 167 1.51 -1.87 12.56
CA LEU A 167 0.56 -1.04 11.82
C LEU A 167 0.71 0.44 12.19
N GLY A 168 0.58 1.35 11.22
CA GLY A 168 0.65 2.79 11.45
C GLY A 168 2.02 3.31 11.90
N SER A 169 3.04 2.46 11.98
CA SER A 169 4.39 2.88 12.37
C SER A 169 5.14 3.57 11.22
N LEU A 170 4.75 3.23 9.99
CA LEU A 170 5.28 3.82 8.77
C LEU A 170 4.63 5.18 8.50
N ARG A 171 5.40 6.11 7.93
CA ARG A 171 4.94 7.43 7.54
C ARG A 171 4.55 7.42 6.07
N GLU A 172 3.35 7.90 5.78
CA GLU A 172 2.83 8.10 4.41
C GLU A 172 3.81 8.90 3.54
N GLY A 173 3.98 8.47 2.29
CA GLY A 173 4.84 9.13 1.30
C GLY A 173 6.36 8.95 1.50
N PHE A 174 6.79 8.18 2.51
CA PHE A 174 8.21 7.97 2.80
C PHE A 174 8.75 6.69 2.17
N ALA A 175 9.98 6.77 1.67
CA ALA A 175 10.76 5.59 1.30
C ALA A 175 11.52 5.04 2.51
N TYR A 176 11.53 3.73 2.66
CA TYR A 176 12.27 3.02 3.70
C TYR A 176 13.26 2.05 3.07
N SER A 177 14.44 1.96 3.68
CA SER A 177 15.46 0.96 3.33
C SER A 177 15.86 0.19 4.58
N PHE A 178 15.64 -1.12 4.54
CA PHE A 178 16.00 -2.05 5.61
C PHE A 178 17.20 -2.88 5.19
N SER A 179 18.14 -3.11 6.10
CA SER A 179 19.26 -4.03 5.92
C SER A 179 19.19 -5.17 6.92
N LEU A 180 19.43 -6.39 6.45
CA LEU A 180 19.76 -7.53 7.28
C LEU A 180 21.25 -7.81 7.11
N GLN A 181 21.98 -7.77 8.22
CA GLN A 181 23.38 -8.18 8.26
C GLN A 181 23.49 -9.49 9.04
N ALA A 182 24.28 -10.45 8.54
CA ALA A 182 24.54 -11.72 9.21
C ALA A 182 26.04 -12.00 9.28
N ALA A 183 26.52 -12.44 10.45
CA ALA A 183 27.93 -12.75 10.68
C ALA A 183 28.09 -14.00 11.55
N TYR A 184 29.14 -14.78 11.29
CA TYR A 184 29.53 -15.86 12.20
C TYR A 184 30.09 -15.29 13.51
N VAL A 185 29.69 -15.89 14.62
CA VAL A 185 30.13 -15.54 15.98
C VAL A 185 30.71 -16.78 16.63
N GLY A 186 31.99 -16.70 17.02
CA GLY A 186 32.68 -17.76 17.77
C GLY A 186 33.21 -18.94 16.95
N GLY A 187 33.75 -18.70 15.75
CA GLY A 187 34.38 -19.72 14.90
C GLY A 187 35.91 -19.78 15.02
N GLN A 188 36.50 -20.86 14.49
CA GLN A 188 37.94 -21.11 14.44
C GLN A 188 38.66 -20.02 13.60
N GLU A 189 39.75 -19.44 14.12
CA GLU A 189 40.44 -18.22 13.61
C GLU A 189 41.00 -18.33 12.18
N ASP A 190 40.90 -19.49 11.52
CA ASP A 190 41.53 -19.76 10.22
C ASP A 190 40.76 -19.20 9.01
N PHE A 191 39.54 -18.66 9.20
CA PHE A 191 38.73 -18.10 8.11
C PHE A 191 38.31 -16.65 8.37
N VAL A 192 38.68 -15.74 7.46
CA VAL A 192 38.14 -14.37 7.42
C VAL A 192 36.76 -14.42 6.74
N ALA A 193 35.73 -14.74 7.52
CA ALA A 193 34.34 -14.58 7.10
C ALA A 193 34.00 -13.09 7.13
N LEU A 194 33.48 -12.57 6.01
CA LEU A 194 32.92 -11.22 5.97
C LEU A 194 31.44 -11.30 6.35
N PRO A 195 30.87 -10.28 7.00
CA PRO A 195 29.43 -10.24 7.23
C PRO A 195 28.70 -10.21 5.88
N ALA A 196 27.68 -11.05 5.75
CA ALA A 196 26.74 -10.97 4.65
C ALA A 196 25.74 -9.85 4.91
N GLU A 197 25.34 -9.14 3.86
CA GLU A 197 24.38 -8.04 3.94
C GLU A 197 23.40 -8.14 2.78
N ALA A 198 22.12 -7.99 3.09
CA ALA A 198 21.04 -7.90 2.11
C ALA A 198 20.12 -6.75 2.49
N SER A 199 19.70 -5.96 1.52
CA SER A 199 18.85 -4.79 1.75
C SER A 199 17.61 -4.81 0.87
N VAL A 200 16.52 -4.23 1.38
CA VAL A 200 15.29 -4.03 0.62
C VAL A 200 14.80 -2.59 0.78
N GLN A 201 14.23 -2.06 -0.30
CA GLN A 201 13.62 -0.75 -0.34
C GLN A 201 12.14 -0.88 -0.63
N LEU A 202 11.35 -0.01 -0.01
CA LEU A 202 9.92 0.12 -0.26
C LEU A 202 9.50 1.58 -0.15
N VAL A 203 8.40 1.92 -0.81
CA VAL A 203 7.76 3.23 -0.72
C VAL A 203 6.42 3.06 -0.03
N VAL A 204 6.17 3.88 0.99
CA VAL A 204 4.89 3.88 1.69
C VAL A 204 3.94 4.79 0.91
N ASN A 205 2.79 4.23 0.58
CA ASN A 205 1.76 4.94 -0.15
C ASN A 205 1.29 6.18 0.63
N GLU A 206 0.92 7.23 -0.08
CA GLU A 206 0.34 8.43 0.50
C GLU A 206 -1.14 8.47 0.11
N ARG A 207 -2.01 8.90 1.02
CA ARG A 207 -3.42 9.07 0.70
C ARG A 207 -3.63 10.32 -0.18
N PRO A 208 -4.75 10.37 -0.94
CA PRO A 208 -5.12 11.59 -1.65
C PRO A 208 -5.21 12.80 -0.72
N THR A 209 -4.73 13.96 -1.16
CA THR A 209 -4.68 15.17 -0.31
C THR A 209 -5.38 16.37 -0.92
N SER A 210 -5.54 17.42 -0.10
CA SER A 210 -5.95 18.78 -0.50
C SER A 210 -7.37 18.95 -1.04
N GLY A 211 -8.16 17.88 -1.08
CA GLY A 211 -9.52 17.93 -1.60
C GLY A 211 -10.58 18.31 -0.56
N THR A 212 -11.74 18.69 -1.09
CA THR A 212 -12.93 19.05 -0.32
C THR A 212 -14.16 18.34 -0.88
N LEU A 213 -15.16 18.18 -0.02
CA LEU A 213 -16.52 17.83 -0.41
C LEU A 213 -17.38 19.09 -0.34
N ASP A 214 -18.07 19.44 -1.42
CA ASP A 214 -19.13 20.45 -1.39
C ASP A 214 -20.48 19.82 -1.72
N VAL A 215 -21.53 20.33 -1.07
CA VAL A 215 -22.91 19.86 -1.20
C VAL A 215 -23.82 21.08 -1.37
N THR A 216 -24.59 21.12 -2.45
CA THR A 216 -25.52 22.21 -2.75
C THR A 216 -26.89 21.67 -3.16
N PRO A 217 -28.01 22.17 -2.59
CA PRO A 217 -28.08 23.19 -1.53
C PRO A 217 -27.65 22.67 -0.15
N LYS A 218 -27.42 23.56 0.82
CA LYS A 218 -27.12 23.17 2.22
C LYS A 218 -28.38 22.89 3.05
N VAL A 219 -29.53 23.33 2.56
CA VAL A 219 -30.85 23.15 3.17
C VAL A 219 -31.82 22.78 2.06
N GLY A 220 -32.62 21.75 2.28
CA GLY A 220 -33.70 21.33 1.40
C GLY A 220 -34.64 20.38 2.12
N ASP A 221 -35.79 20.08 1.52
CA ASP A 221 -36.64 18.97 1.96
C ASP A 221 -36.09 17.63 1.43
N PHE A 222 -36.69 16.52 1.85
CA PHE A 222 -36.31 15.17 1.39
C PHE A 222 -36.52 14.94 -0.13
N GLN A 223 -37.27 15.80 -0.82
CA GLN A 223 -37.48 15.75 -2.27
C GLN A 223 -36.47 16.62 -3.04
N ALA A 224 -35.74 17.50 -2.36
CA ALA A 224 -34.73 18.35 -2.96
C ALA A 224 -33.57 17.51 -3.51
N LEU A 225 -33.11 17.86 -4.72
CA LEU A 225 -31.95 17.23 -5.33
C LEU A 225 -30.68 17.93 -4.86
N PHE A 226 -29.83 17.18 -4.17
CA PHE A 226 -28.53 17.64 -3.70
C PHE A 226 -27.45 17.26 -4.71
N THR A 227 -26.60 18.22 -5.05
CA THR A 227 -25.39 18.00 -5.86
C THR A 227 -24.18 17.93 -4.95
N LEU A 228 -23.46 16.82 -5.00
CA LEU A 228 -22.22 16.57 -4.29
C LEU A 228 -21.06 16.70 -5.28
N VAL A 229 -20.02 17.43 -4.90
CA VAL A 229 -18.83 17.62 -5.73
C VAL A 229 -17.58 17.43 -4.89
N ALA A 230 -16.76 16.45 -5.27
CA ALA A 230 -15.42 16.26 -4.76
C ALA A 230 -14.44 17.10 -5.61
N SER A 231 -13.80 18.10 -4.99
CA SER A 231 -12.94 19.07 -5.70
C SER A 231 -11.55 19.14 -5.09
N GLY A 232 -10.52 19.33 -5.93
CA GLY A 232 -9.17 19.63 -5.45
C GLY A 232 -8.38 18.45 -4.88
N TRP A 233 -8.88 17.21 -5.01
CA TRP A 233 -8.13 16.02 -4.63
C TRP A 233 -6.93 15.81 -5.56
N VAL A 234 -5.74 15.68 -4.98
CA VAL A 234 -4.47 15.49 -5.70
C VAL A 234 -3.78 14.24 -5.17
N ASP A 235 -3.30 13.43 -6.11
CA ASP A 235 -2.54 12.21 -5.85
C ASP A 235 -1.66 11.89 -7.08
N GLU A 236 -0.53 11.21 -6.87
CA GLU A 236 0.32 10.70 -7.95
C GLU A 236 -0.19 9.33 -8.47
N ASP A 237 -0.92 8.59 -7.63
CA ASP A 237 -1.41 7.24 -7.85
C ASP A 237 -2.83 7.21 -8.45
N ILE A 238 -2.91 7.67 -9.69
CA ILE A 238 -4.16 7.71 -10.47
C ILE A 238 -4.53 6.33 -11.08
N PRO A 239 -5.83 6.04 -11.34
CA PRO A 239 -6.99 6.92 -11.17
C PRO A 239 -7.57 6.93 -9.74
N LEU A 240 -8.07 8.10 -9.33
CA LEU A 240 -8.84 8.23 -8.09
C LEU A 240 -10.25 7.65 -8.24
N GLN A 241 -10.72 7.05 -7.15
CA GLN A 241 -12.07 6.51 -6.97
C GLN A 241 -12.80 7.27 -5.87
N TYR A 242 -14.06 7.63 -6.11
CA TYR A 242 -14.88 8.44 -5.20
C TYR A 242 -16.07 7.62 -4.70
N PHE A 243 -16.25 7.63 -3.37
CA PHE A 243 -17.32 6.95 -2.67
C PHE A 243 -18.09 7.98 -1.85
N PHE A 244 -19.29 8.31 -2.27
CA PHE A 244 -20.18 9.19 -1.53
C PHE A 244 -21.08 8.34 -0.63
N ARG A 245 -21.22 8.77 0.62
CA ARG A 245 -22.08 8.15 1.62
C ARG A 245 -22.88 9.21 2.34
N VAL A 246 -23.96 8.80 2.98
CA VAL A 246 -24.75 9.66 3.86
C VAL A 246 -25.01 8.95 5.18
N GLN A 247 -24.90 9.68 6.27
CA GLN A 247 -25.30 9.28 7.61
C GLN A 247 -26.54 10.12 7.96
N PRO A 248 -27.76 9.56 7.80
CA PRO A 248 -29.01 10.29 8.01
C PRO A 248 -29.16 10.83 9.42
N ASP A 249 -28.62 10.11 10.40
CA ASP A 249 -28.63 10.49 11.80
C ASP A 249 -27.18 10.61 12.31
N PRO A 250 -26.67 11.82 12.58
CA PRO A 250 -25.31 12.03 13.03
C PRO A 250 -25.01 11.41 14.40
N GLU A 251 -26.03 11.05 15.18
CA GLU A 251 -25.88 10.37 16.48
C GLU A 251 -25.81 8.84 16.38
N LYS A 252 -26.21 8.27 15.23
CA LYS A 252 -26.15 6.82 14.96
C LYS A 252 -24.97 6.46 14.08
N THR A 253 -24.58 5.19 14.04
CA THR A 253 -23.47 4.70 13.18
C THR A 253 -23.91 4.24 11.80
N ASP A 254 -25.21 4.31 11.50
CA ASP A 254 -25.76 3.81 10.24
C ASP A 254 -25.38 4.74 9.09
N VAL A 255 -24.71 4.19 8.09
CA VAL A 255 -24.25 4.90 6.89
C VAL A 255 -24.84 4.21 5.66
N LEU A 256 -25.35 5.03 4.75
CA LEU A 256 -25.87 4.64 3.45
C LEU A 256 -24.86 4.98 2.37
N ASP A 257 -24.38 3.97 1.64
CA ASP A 257 -23.62 4.19 0.40
C ASP A 257 -24.55 4.76 -0.69
N LEU A 258 -24.11 5.82 -1.38
CA LEU A 258 -24.90 6.51 -2.41
C LEU A 258 -24.52 6.12 -3.83
N ASN A 259 -23.33 5.54 -3.99
CA ASN A 259 -22.83 5.08 -5.27
C ASN A 259 -21.83 3.93 -5.07
N PRO A 260 -21.71 3.01 -6.03
CA PRO A 260 -20.55 2.13 -6.09
C PRO A 260 -19.30 2.95 -6.39
N SER A 261 -18.10 2.41 -6.16
CA SER A 261 -16.83 3.09 -6.51
C SER A 261 -16.87 3.61 -7.95
N VAL A 262 -16.74 4.94 -8.16
CA VAL A 262 -16.69 5.54 -9.50
C VAL A 262 -15.53 6.51 -9.66
N SER A 263 -15.01 6.64 -10.88
CA SER A 263 -14.02 7.67 -11.24
C SER A 263 -14.63 9.06 -11.44
N VAL A 264 -15.94 9.22 -11.23
CA VAL A 264 -16.65 10.49 -11.37
C VAL A 264 -16.70 11.20 -10.02
N ASN A 265 -16.21 12.42 -9.96
CA ASN A 265 -16.09 13.22 -8.74
C ASN A 265 -17.37 14.03 -8.40
N ARG A 266 -18.52 13.67 -8.98
CA ARG A 266 -19.78 14.38 -8.84
C ARG A 266 -20.96 13.41 -8.81
N LEU A 267 -21.88 13.64 -7.87
CA LEU A 267 -23.12 12.88 -7.72
C LEU A 267 -24.29 13.83 -7.52
N GLN A 268 -25.47 13.47 -8.01
CA GLN A 268 -26.71 14.17 -7.71
C GLN A 268 -27.71 13.15 -7.16
N THR A 269 -28.23 13.38 -5.95
CA THR A 269 -29.13 12.46 -5.25
C THR A 269 -30.06 13.20 -4.30
N ASN A 270 -31.14 12.54 -3.92
CA ASN A 270 -31.95 12.90 -2.75
C ASN A 270 -31.39 12.26 -1.48
N PHE A 271 -31.80 12.78 -0.33
CA PHE A 271 -31.42 12.26 0.97
C PHE A 271 -32.68 11.99 1.81
N PRO A 272 -32.65 10.96 2.66
CA PRO A 272 -33.68 10.83 3.69
C PRO A 272 -33.58 12.03 4.64
N PRO A 273 -34.71 12.44 5.25
CA PRO A 273 -34.69 13.55 6.19
C PRO A 273 -33.90 13.19 7.45
N GLY A 274 -33.21 14.17 8.00
CA GLY A 274 -32.51 14.01 9.27
C GLY A 274 -33.48 13.95 10.44
N PRO A 275 -33.07 13.44 11.61
CA PRO A 275 -33.95 13.38 12.78
C PRO A 275 -34.20 14.79 13.35
N THR A 276 -35.42 15.04 13.82
CA THR A 276 -35.80 16.31 14.47
C THR A 276 -34.92 16.62 15.69
N ALA A 277 -34.52 15.58 16.44
CA ALA A 277 -33.62 15.71 17.59
C ALA A 277 -32.27 16.35 17.24
N SER A 278 -31.81 16.15 16.01
CA SER A 278 -30.57 16.74 15.46
C SER A 278 -30.85 17.92 14.54
N ASN A 279 -32.00 18.59 14.68
CA ASN A 279 -32.45 19.69 13.81
C ASN A 279 -32.43 19.33 12.31
N PHE A 280 -32.85 18.10 11.97
CA PHE A 280 -32.84 17.58 10.59
C PHE A 280 -31.44 17.54 9.95
N THR A 281 -30.39 17.52 10.77
CA THR A 281 -29.01 17.46 10.28
C THR A 281 -28.70 16.08 9.73
N VAL A 282 -28.12 16.04 8.55
CA VAL A 282 -27.61 14.84 7.86
C VAL A 282 -26.13 15.06 7.57
N LEU A 283 -25.29 14.04 7.78
CA LEU A 283 -23.87 14.12 7.49
C LEU A 283 -23.55 13.41 6.17
N VAL A 284 -23.11 14.17 5.17
CA VAL A 284 -22.64 13.63 3.89
C VAL A 284 -21.15 13.36 4.00
N GLN A 285 -20.73 12.18 3.60
CA GLN A 285 -19.35 11.72 3.67
C GLN A 285 -18.82 11.39 2.28
N LEU A 286 -17.54 11.63 2.08
CA LEU A 286 -16.79 11.28 0.89
C LEU A 286 -15.55 10.51 1.32
N SER A 287 -15.33 9.34 0.75
CA SER A 287 -14.03 8.66 0.73
C SER A 287 -13.44 8.76 -0.68
N VAL A 288 -12.17 9.13 -0.77
CA VAL A 288 -11.39 9.17 -2.01
C VAL A 288 -10.25 8.19 -1.87
N ARG A 289 -10.16 7.25 -2.81
CA ARG A 289 -9.17 6.17 -2.81
C ARG A 289 -8.32 6.22 -4.06
N ASP A 290 -7.04 5.98 -3.91
CA ASP A 290 -6.09 5.89 -5.02
C ASP A 290 -6.06 4.47 -5.67
N ALA A 291 -5.15 4.28 -6.62
CA ALA A 291 -4.96 3.00 -7.30
C ALA A 291 -4.36 1.88 -6.41
N PHE A 292 -3.71 2.22 -5.30
CA PHE A 292 -3.08 1.29 -4.36
C PHE A 292 -3.90 1.05 -3.08
N GLY A 293 -5.06 1.71 -2.96
CA GLY A 293 -6.00 1.52 -1.87
C GLY A 293 -5.87 2.50 -0.70
N ALA A 294 -4.95 3.48 -0.73
CA ALA A 294 -4.92 4.49 0.33
C ALA A 294 -6.13 5.41 0.20
N GLU A 295 -6.71 5.76 1.35
CA GLU A 295 -7.98 6.46 1.42
C GLU A 295 -7.87 7.73 2.26
N ALA A 296 -8.50 8.79 1.76
CA ALA A 296 -8.73 10.02 2.50
C ALA A 296 -10.23 10.34 2.50
N SER A 297 -10.68 11.05 3.53
CA SER A 297 -12.10 11.38 3.67
C SER A 297 -12.36 12.86 3.89
N ALA A 298 -13.54 13.30 3.47
CA ALA A 298 -14.11 14.60 3.75
C ALA A 298 -15.59 14.44 4.11
N GLN A 299 -16.14 15.38 4.87
CA GLN A 299 -17.54 15.34 5.26
C GLN A 299 -18.14 16.74 5.29
N GLU A 300 -19.44 16.83 5.07
CA GLU A 300 -20.20 18.07 5.09
C GLU A 300 -21.56 17.83 5.75
N ALA A 301 -21.96 18.70 6.67
CA ALA A 301 -23.28 18.65 7.29
C ALA A 301 -24.28 19.51 6.51
N ILE A 302 -25.47 18.95 6.27
CA ILE A 302 -26.58 19.65 5.60
C ILE A 302 -27.88 19.45 6.39
N VAL A 303 -28.90 20.23 6.07
CA VAL A 303 -30.24 20.11 6.67
C VAL A 303 -31.19 19.52 5.62
N VAL A 304 -31.82 18.41 5.97
CA VAL A 304 -32.82 17.73 5.12
C VAL A 304 -34.13 17.62 5.88
N GLU A 305 -35.04 18.56 5.62
CA GLU A 305 -36.31 18.67 6.33
C GLU A 305 -37.25 17.49 6.01
N SER A 306 -38.00 17.08 7.04
CA SER A 306 -38.98 16.00 6.92
C SER A 306 -40.25 16.43 6.18
N GLY A 307 -40.84 15.50 5.43
CA GLY A 307 -42.22 15.58 4.96
C GLY A 307 -43.22 15.07 5.99
N SER A 308 -44.49 14.98 5.60
CA SER A 308 -45.47 14.24 6.40
C SER A 308 -45.15 12.74 6.39
N ALA A 309 -45.60 12.00 7.41
CA ALA A 309 -45.42 10.55 7.45
C ALA A 309 -46.05 9.85 6.22
N GLU A 310 -47.14 10.39 5.69
CA GLU A 310 -47.78 9.92 4.47
C GLU A 310 -46.85 10.12 3.25
N ASP A 311 -46.27 11.31 3.09
CA ASP A 311 -45.36 11.62 1.97
C ASP A 311 -44.12 10.73 1.96
N LEU A 312 -43.53 10.50 3.14
CA LEU A 312 -42.36 9.64 3.32
C LEU A 312 -42.68 8.18 3.00
N THR A 313 -43.84 7.69 3.46
CA THR A 313 -44.29 6.31 3.19
C THR A 313 -44.56 6.11 1.71
N ASN A 314 -45.24 7.06 1.06
CA ASN A 314 -45.52 7.02 -0.37
C ASN A 314 -44.22 7.05 -1.19
N SER A 315 -43.27 7.90 -0.81
CA SER A 315 -41.97 8.01 -1.49
C SER A 315 -41.12 6.74 -1.34
N ALA A 316 -41.16 6.10 -0.17
CA ALA A 316 -40.50 4.80 0.05
C ALA A 316 -41.12 3.71 -0.83
N ALA A 317 -42.46 3.66 -0.92
CA ALA A 317 -43.17 2.71 -1.76
C ALA A 317 -42.87 2.93 -3.27
N GLU A 318 -42.91 4.17 -3.74
CA GLU A 318 -42.57 4.53 -5.13
C GLU A 318 -41.12 4.17 -5.47
N THR A 319 -40.19 4.40 -4.53
CA THR A 319 -38.78 4.02 -4.70
C THR A 319 -38.63 2.52 -4.93
N LEU A 320 -39.35 1.70 -4.16
CA LEU A 320 -39.31 0.24 -4.28
C LEU A 320 -40.07 -0.28 -5.51
N GLU A 321 -41.19 0.35 -5.88
CA GLU A 321 -41.96 -0.05 -7.07
C GLU A 321 -41.17 0.17 -8.37
N ASN A 322 -40.35 1.21 -8.41
CA ASN A 322 -39.50 1.51 -9.57
C ASN A 322 -38.27 0.60 -9.68
N LEU A 323 -38.02 -0.29 -8.71
CA LEU A 323 -36.92 -1.23 -8.74
C LEU A 323 -37.25 -2.45 -9.62
N ASP A 324 -36.70 -2.51 -10.84
CA ASP A 324 -36.78 -3.72 -11.67
C ASP A 324 -35.82 -4.81 -11.17
N ILE A 325 -36.32 -5.64 -10.26
CA ILE A 325 -35.58 -6.73 -9.62
C ILE A 325 -34.95 -7.73 -10.61
N ASN A 326 -35.42 -7.79 -11.86
CA ASN A 326 -34.89 -8.74 -12.85
C ASN A 326 -33.71 -8.17 -13.64
N ASN A 327 -33.47 -6.86 -13.56
CA ASN A 327 -32.52 -6.16 -14.43
C ASN A 327 -31.67 -5.12 -13.70
N VAL A 328 -31.77 -5.03 -12.37
CA VAL A 328 -30.97 -4.12 -11.56
C VAL A 328 -29.62 -4.75 -11.20
N ASP A 329 -28.56 -3.96 -11.31
CA ASP A 329 -27.26 -4.33 -10.74
C ASP A 329 -27.37 -4.46 -9.20
N PRO A 330 -26.76 -5.48 -8.56
CA PRO A 330 -26.89 -5.70 -7.13
C PRO A 330 -26.58 -4.48 -6.27
N ASP A 331 -25.53 -3.71 -6.59
CA ASP A 331 -25.13 -2.55 -5.81
C ASP A 331 -26.17 -1.43 -5.89
N THR A 332 -26.71 -1.23 -7.10
CA THR A 332 -27.81 -0.27 -7.31
C THR A 332 -29.07 -0.72 -6.57
N GLY A 333 -29.38 -2.02 -6.58
CA GLY A 333 -30.51 -2.57 -5.86
C GLY A 333 -30.39 -2.40 -4.34
N PHE A 334 -29.21 -2.63 -3.77
CA PHE A 334 -28.97 -2.40 -2.34
C PHE A 334 -29.12 -0.93 -1.95
N GLN A 335 -28.63 0.00 -2.78
CA GLN A 335 -28.76 1.44 -2.52
C GLN A 335 -30.23 1.88 -2.50
N VAL A 336 -31.03 1.43 -3.46
CA VAL A 336 -32.47 1.73 -3.54
C VAL A 336 -33.21 1.20 -2.32
N ILE A 337 -32.93 -0.05 -1.92
CA ILE A 337 -33.56 -0.67 -0.74
C ILE A 337 -33.18 0.08 0.54
N ASN A 338 -31.91 0.40 0.73
CA ASN A 338 -31.46 1.09 1.94
C ASN A 338 -32.02 2.52 2.01
N TYR A 339 -32.13 3.23 0.88
CA TYR A 339 -32.78 4.55 0.83
C TYR A 339 -34.27 4.47 1.20
N ALA A 340 -35.01 3.52 0.63
CA ALA A 340 -36.42 3.31 0.98
C ALA A 340 -36.61 2.93 2.45
N SER A 341 -35.70 2.12 3.00
CA SER A 341 -35.67 1.77 4.43
C SER A 341 -35.44 3.00 5.32
N ALA A 342 -34.54 3.91 4.91
CA ALA A 342 -34.29 5.15 5.63
C ALA A 342 -35.54 6.06 5.63
N LEU A 343 -36.21 6.23 4.48
CA LEU A 343 -37.47 6.97 4.40
C LEU A 343 -38.57 6.38 5.29
N ALA A 344 -38.74 5.06 5.28
CA ALA A 344 -39.72 4.39 6.13
C ALA A 344 -39.41 4.57 7.63
N SER A 345 -38.13 4.58 8.00
CA SER A 345 -37.69 4.84 9.37
C SER A 345 -38.03 6.27 9.80
N SER A 346 -37.76 7.26 8.94
CA SER A 346 -38.14 8.65 9.20
C SER A 346 -39.66 8.85 9.28
N ALA A 347 -40.45 8.10 8.49
CA ALA A 347 -41.91 8.14 8.57
C ALA A 347 -42.42 7.67 9.94
N LEU A 348 -41.80 6.63 10.49
CA LEU A 348 -42.12 6.12 11.82
C LEU A 348 -41.79 7.16 12.91
N GLU A 349 -40.66 7.86 12.79
CA GLU A 349 -40.30 8.95 13.70
C GLU A 349 -41.30 10.11 13.63
N ALA A 350 -41.75 10.50 12.42
CA ALA A 350 -42.74 11.55 12.23
C ALA A 350 -44.10 11.22 12.88
N LEU A 351 -44.53 9.95 12.86
CA LEU A 351 -45.72 9.49 13.57
C LEU A 351 -45.56 9.53 15.09
N GLY A 352 -44.37 9.19 15.60
CA GLY A 352 -44.05 9.23 17.02
C GLY A 352 -44.05 10.65 17.59
N ALA A 353 -43.52 11.61 16.84
CA ALA A 353 -43.48 13.03 17.24
C ALA A 353 -44.89 13.68 17.27
N GLY A 354 -45.80 13.27 16.38
CA GLY A 354 -47.18 13.78 16.34
C GLY A 354 -48.07 13.30 17.50
N GLY A 355 -47.65 12.27 18.24
CA GLY A 355 -48.42 11.70 19.36
C GLY A 355 -48.32 12.48 20.68
N GLU A 356 -47.35 13.38 20.83
CA GLU A 356 -47.17 14.18 22.05
C GLU A 356 -47.93 15.52 22.04
N GLU A 357 -48.42 15.99 20.89
CA GLU A 357 -49.14 17.28 20.79
C GLU A 357 -50.66 17.21 21.02
N GLU A 358 -51.30 16.03 21.03
CA GLU A 358 -52.75 15.90 21.30
C GLU A 358 -53.11 15.70 22.79
N GLY A 359 -52.14 15.86 23.69
CA GLY A 359 -52.29 15.62 25.13
C GLY A 359 -52.00 16.84 26.02
N SER A 360 -52.55 18.02 25.71
CA SER A 360 -52.55 19.18 26.64
C SER A 360 -53.91 19.85 26.78
#